data_AF-A0A2I0NFJ1-F1
#
_entry.id   AF-A0A2I0NFJ1-F1
#
_cell.length_a   1.000
_cell.length_b   1.000
_cell.length_c   1.000
_cell.angle_alpha   90.00
_cell.angle_beta   90.00
_cell.angle_gamma   90.00
#
_symmetry.space_group_name_H-M   'P 1'
#
loop_
_entity.id
_entity.type
_entity.pdbx_description
1 polymer ?
#
loop_
_entity_poly.entity_id
_entity_poly.type
_entity_poly.pdbx_seq_one_letter_code
_entity_poly.pdbx_strand_id
1 'polypeptide(L)'
;MQTISVDLPGDLINIFKIRERDFPSIVRETLSIELYREGLVSIGKAAEIAGVSIWEMQEILAKRKVPINYYPEYLEKDIRTLKKVMK
;
A
#
# COMPACT_ATOMS: atom_id res chain seq x y z
N MET A 1 -17.51 7.91 -2.36
CA MET A 1 -17.23 6.45 -2.30
C MET A 1 -18.45 5.78 -1.68
N GLN A 2 -18.96 4.70 -2.28
CA GLN A 2 -19.98 3.88 -1.61
C GLN A 2 -19.31 3.01 -0.54
N THR A 3 -19.94 2.86 0.62
CA THR A 3 -19.40 2.11 1.76
C THR A 3 -20.10 0.77 1.88
N ILE A 4 -19.33 -0.28 2.15
CA ILE A 4 -19.82 -1.61 2.52
C ILE A 4 -19.39 -1.91 3.96
N SER A 5 -20.23 -2.62 4.70
CA SER A 5 -19.94 -3.05 6.08
C SER A 5 -19.48 -4.51 6.09
N VAL A 6 -18.51 -4.81 6.94
CA VAL A 6 -17.99 -6.17 7.16
C VAL A 6 -17.91 -6.39 8.66
N ASP A 7 -18.42 -7.53 9.13
CA ASP A 7 -18.31 -7.93 10.52
C ASP A 7 -16.90 -8.46 10.81
N LEU A 8 -16.26 -7.91 11.84
CA LEU A 8 -14.91 -8.25 12.27
C LEU A 8 -14.89 -8.65 13.74
N PRO A 9 -14.04 -9.62 14.14
CA PRO A 9 -13.85 -9.95 15.54
C PRO A 9 -13.37 -8.75 16.37
N GLY A 10 -14.05 -8.44 17.47
CA GLY A 10 -13.74 -7.27 18.31
C GLY A 10 -12.41 -7.36 19.06
N ASP A 11 -11.89 -8.57 19.26
CA ASP A 11 -10.58 -8.83 19.85
C ASP A 11 -9.41 -8.34 18.98
N LEU A 12 -9.65 -8.06 17.69
CA LEU A 12 -8.66 -7.43 16.82
C LEU A 12 -8.17 -6.09 17.38
N ILE A 13 -9.01 -5.31 18.06
CA ILE A 13 -8.60 -4.04 18.69
C ILE A 13 -7.46 -4.29 19.69
N ASN A 14 -7.54 -5.39 20.45
CA ASN A 14 -6.53 -5.79 21.42
C ASN A 14 -5.26 -6.32 20.73
N ILE A 15 -5.40 -7.07 19.63
CA ILE A 15 -4.28 -7.59 18.84
C ILE A 15 -3.46 -6.44 18.24
N PHE A 16 -4.13 -5.45 17.67
CA PHE A 16 -3.47 -4.26 17.12
C PHE A 16 -2.94 -3.32 18.21
N LYS A 17 -3.35 -3.49 19.48
CA LYS A 17 -2.99 -2.61 20.61
C LYS A 17 -3.32 -1.14 20.35
N ILE A 18 -4.50 -0.88 19.79
CA ILE A 18 -4.95 0.45 19.41
C ILE A 18 -6.29 0.81 20.04
N ARG A 19 -6.66 2.09 19.98
CA ARG A 19 -7.99 2.54 20.37
C ARG A 19 -8.99 2.23 19.26
N GLU A 20 -10.23 1.97 19.65
CA GLU A 20 -11.34 1.71 18.72
C GLU A 20 -11.50 2.80 17.65
N ARG A 21 -11.31 4.08 18.02
CA ARG A 21 -11.36 5.21 17.08
C ARG A 21 -10.31 5.15 15.96
N ASP A 22 -9.16 4.51 16.22
CA ASP A 22 -8.04 4.42 15.29
C ASP A 22 -8.14 3.13 14.43
N PHE A 23 -9.01 2.19 14.81
CA PHE A 23 -9.17 0.88 14.18
C PHE A 23 -9.56 0.95 12.69
N PRO A 24 -10.57 1.75 12.27
CA PRO A 24 -10.92 1.85 10.85
C PRO A 24 -9.78 2.37 9.97
N SER A 25 -8.89 3.20 10.52
CA SER A 25 -7.75 3.71 9.77
C SER A 25 -6.74 2.61 9.49
N ILE A 26 -6.41 1.82 10.51
CA ILE A 26 -5.42 0.74 10.41
C ILE A 26 -5.94 -0.42 9.54
N VAL A 27 -7.24 -0.73 9.61
CA VAL A 27 -7.84 -1.74 8.73
C VAL A 27 -7.76 -1.30 7.27
N ARG A 28 -8.10 -0.03 6.96
CA ARG A 28 -7.99 0.51 5.61
C ARG A 28 -6.55 0.53 5.09
N GLU A 29 -5.60 0.97 5.93
CA GLU A 29 -4.17 0.95 5.58
C GLU A 29 -3.72 -0.49 5.28
N THR A 30 -3.99 -1.43 6.19
CA THR A 30 -3.58 -2.83 6.03
C THR A 30 -4.19 -3.46 4.78
N LEU A 31 -5.48 -3.25 4.53
CA LEU A 31 -6.16 -3.73 3.33
C LEU A 31 -5.54 -3.12 2.06
N SER A 32 -5.29 -1.80 2.05
CA SER A 32 -4.72 -1.11 0.89
C SER A 32 -3.32 -1.63 0.53
N ILE A 33 -2.51 -1.95 1.53
CA ILE A 33 -1.18 -2.52 1.36
C ILE A 33 -1.26 -3.89 0.70
N GLU A 34 -2.10 -4.79 1.21
CA GLU A 34 -2.20 -6.15 0.67
C GLU A 34 -2.81 -6.17 -0.73
N LEU A 35 -3.83 -5.35 -0.99
CA LEU A 35 -4.39 -5.21 -2.35
C LEU A 35 -3.36 -4.70 -3.36
N TYR A 36 -2.49 -3.77 -2.96
CA TYR A 36 -1.40 -3.30 -3.82
C TYR A 36 -0.35 -4.37 -4.04
N ARG A 37 0.03 -5.10 -2.98
CA ARG A 37 1.02 -6.18 -3.03
C ARG A 37 0.60 -7.30 -3.98
N GLU A 38 -0.68 -7.66 -3.97
CA GLU A 38 -1.27 -8.64 -4.89
C GLU A 38 -1.49 -8.10 -6.32
N GLY A 39 -1.16 -6.83 -6.58
CA GLY A 39 -1.33 -6.20 -7.89
C GLY A 39 -2.79 -5.94 -8.29
N LEU A 40 -3.73 -6.08 -7.35
CA LEU A 40 -5.17 -5.91 -7.59
C LEU A 40 -5.57 -4.44 -7.72
N VAL A 41 -4.79 -3.54 -7.14
CA VAL A 41 -5.04 -2.09 -7.20
C VAL A 41 -3.77 -1.32 -7.55
N SER A 42 -3.95 -0.20 -8.24
CA SER A 42 -2.88 0.77 -8.45
C SER A 42 -2.53 1.49 -7.15
N ILE A 43 -1.36 2.14 -7.10
CA ILE A 43 -0.96 2.94 -5.93
C ILE A 43 -1.95 4.07 -5.62
N GLY A 44 -2.54 4.69 -6.66
CA GLY A 44 -3.57 5.71 -6.49
C GLY A 44 -4.83 5.18 -5.83
N LYS A 45 -5.25 3.95 -6.20
CA LYS A 45 -6.41 3.31 -5.59
C LYS A 45 -6.12 2.82 -4.17
N ALA A 46 -4.90 2.35 -3.90
CA ALA A 46 -4.45 2.04 -2.54
C ALA A 46 -4.49 3.29 -1.64
N ALA A 47 -3.98 4.43 -2.13
CA ALA A 47 -4.02 5.71 -1.42
C ALA A 47 -5.45 6.16 -1.13
N GLU A 48 -6.37 6.03 -2.11
CA GLU A 48 -7.79 6.31 -1.94
C GLU A 48 -8.43 5.45 -0.83
N ILE A 49 -8.14 4.14 -0.81
CA ILE A 49 -8.65 3.21 0.22
C ILE A 49 -8.13 3.58 1.60
N ALA A 50 -6.82 3.85 1.73
CA ALA A 50 -6.20 4.26 2.97
C ALA A 50 -6.64 5.67 3.44
N GLY A 51 -7.16 6.49 2.53
CA GLY A 51 -7.55 7.88 2.81
C GLY A 51 -6.35 8.81 2.99
N VAL A 52 -5.26 8.55 2.26
CA VAL A 52 -4.00 9.30 2.29
C VAL A 52 -3.63 9.79 0.90
N SER A 53 -2.66 10.70 0.80
CA SER A 53 -2.09 11.10 -0.48
C SER A 53 -1.27 9.96 -1.12
N ILE A 54 -1.03 10.06 -2.44
CA ILE A 54 -0.17 9.10 -3.15
C ILE A 54 1.24 9.07 -2.55
N TRP A 55 1.77 10.22 -2.14
CA TRP A 55 3.09 10.34 -1.50
C TRP A 55 3.15 9.62 -0.15
N GLU A 56 2.13 9.80 0.71
CA GLU A 56 2.03 9.07 1.97
C GLU A 56 1.87 7.55 1.74
N MET A 57 1.11 7.15 0.72
CA MET A 57 1.00 5.74 0.37
C MET A 57 2.35 5.14 -0.06
N GLN A 58 3.17 5.87 -0.82
CA GLN A 58 4.53 5.45 -1.14
C GLN A 58 5.38 5.26 0.12
N GLU A 59 5.29 6.18 1.08
CA GLU A 59 6.00 6.03 2.36
C GLU A 59 5.53 4.83 3.16
N ILE A 60 4.22 4.58 3.21
CA ILE A 60 3.62 3.42 3.89
C ILE A 60 4.14 2.11 3.27
N LEU A 61 4.12 2.00 1.95
CA LEU A 61 4.63 0.83 1.23
C LEU A 61 6.13 0.64 1.48
N ALA A 62 6.91 1.72 1.47
CA ALA A 62 8.35 1.68 1.74
C ALA A 62 8.65 1.22 3.18
N LYS A 63 7.96 1.77 4.19
CA LYS A 63 8.08 1.38 5.61
C LYS A 63 7.76 -0.11 5.81
N ARG A 64 6.81 -0.64 5.03
CA ARG A 64 6.39 -2.05 5.05
C ARG A 64 7.19 -2.96 4.13
N LYS A 65 8.23 -2.44 3.47
CA LYS A 65 9.08 -3.16 2.50
C LYS A 65 8.29 -3.83 1.38
N VAL A 66 7.18 -3.21 0.97
CA VAL A 66 6.42 -3.68 -0.19
C VAL A 66 7.13 -3.17 -1.44
N PRO A 67 7.62 -4.06 -2.31
CA PRO A 67 8.26 -3.64 -3.55
C PRO A 67 7.26 -2.81 -4.36
N ILE A 68 7.76 -1.73 -4.97
CA ILE A 68 6.97 -1.05 -5.98
C ILE A 68 6.81 -2.04 -7.13
N ASN A 69 5.57 -2.25 -7.57
CA ASN A 69 5.29 -3.04 -8.77
C ASN A 69 5.87 -2.30 -9.97
N TYR A 70 7.14 -2.58 -10.25
CA TYR A 70 7.87 -2.05 -11.38
C TYR A 70 7.70 -3.02 -12.54
N TYR A 71 7.21 -2.53 -13.68
CA TYR A 71 7.06 -3.41 -14.81
C TYR A 71 8.44 -3.84 -15.34
N PRO A 72 8.62 -5.12 -15.74
CA PRO A 72 9.91 -5.64 -16.20
C PRO A 72 10.54 -4.80 -17.32
N GLU A 73 9.74 -4.23 -18.20
CA GLU A 73 10.22 -3.43 -19.34
C GLU A 73 10.91 -2.13 -18.90
N TYR A 74 10.44 -1.55 -17.78
CA TYR A 74 11.07 -0.39 -17.18
C TYR A 74 12.36 -0.76 -16.47
N LEU A 75 12.43 -1.94 -15.82
CA LEU A 75 13.66 -2.42 -15.19
C LEU A 75 14.79 -2.56 -16.21
N GLU A 76 14.51 -3.17 -17.35
CA GLU A 76 15.49 -3.29 -18.41
C GLU A 76 15.93 -1.93 -18.96
N LYS A 77 14.99 -0.98 -19.08
CA LYS A 77 15.31 0.38 -19.54
C LYS A 77 16.26 1.08 -18.56
N ASP A 78 16.06 0.91 -17.26
CA ASP A 78 16.93 1.49 -16.25
C ASP A 78 18.31 0.84 -16.25
N ILE A 79 18.39 -0.48 -16.35
CA ILE A 79 19.67 -1.21 -16.47
C ILE A 79 20.42 -0.74 -17.72
N ARG A 80 19.74 -0.59 -18.86
CA ARG A 80 20.34 -0.04 -20.10
C ARG A 80 20.84 1.38 -19.90
N THR A 81 20.12 2.21 -19.14
CA THR A 81 20.50 3.59 -18.85
C THR A 81 21.74 3.63 -17.95
N LEU A 82 21.75 2.86 -16.85
CA LEU A 82 22.89 2.72 -15.95
C LEU A 82 24.15 2.28 -16.69
N LYS A 83 24.07 1.27 -17.56
CA LYS A 83 25.21 0.80 -18.37
C LYS A 83 25.78 1.88 -19.30
N LYS A 84 24.98 2.85 -19.74
CA LYS A 84 25.44 3.95 -20.60
C LYS A 84 26.17 5.04 -19.80
N VAL A 85 25.69 5.34 -18.59
CA VAL A 85 26.22 6.46 -17.79
C VAL A 85 27.38 6.06 -16.87
N MET A 86 27.55 4.76 -16.60
CA MET A 86 28.68 4.24 -15.80
C MET A 86 29.91 3.87 -16.64
N LYS A 87 29.97 4.30 -17.91
CA LYS A 87 31.16 4.24 -18.75
C LYS A 87 31.97 5.52 -18.61
#